data_AF-A0A135WP98-F1
#
_entry.id   AF-A0A135WP98-F1
#
_cell.length_a   1.000
_cell.length_b   1.000
_cell.length_c   1.000
_cell.angle_alpha   90.00
_cell.angle_beta   90.00
_cell.angle_gamma   90.00
#
_symmetry.space_group_name_H-M   'P 1'
#
loop_
_entity.id
_entity.type
_entity.pdbx_description
1 polymer ?
#
loop_
_entity_poly.entity_id
_entity_poly.type
_entity_poly.pdbx_seq_one_letter_code
_entity_poly.pdbx_strand_id
1 'polypeptide(L)'
;MKIVWLIFSLIPASFLFHYYEYGQHIKREEASFLFAGSVLFVVVVGFLAGRVKLRYVFFVNILTALLSVVLASYFIADDGGWFKPVGRDGAVLFVSFIFLIGQLLVRIISLNFYEKTDTGG
;
A
#
# COMPACT_ATOMS: atom_id res chain seq x y z
N MET A 1 -7.50 -18.16 -0.76
CA MET A 1 -7.43 -16.78 -0.22
C MET A 1 -6.03 -16.34 0.22
N LYS A 2 -5.30 -17.09 1.06
CA LYS A 2 -3.98 -16.65 1.56
C LYS A 2 -2.91 -16.39 0.47
N ILE A 3 -2.88 -17.23 -0.58
CA ILE A 3 -1.98 -17.01 -1.72
C ILE A 3 -2.37 -15.77 -2.52
N VAL A 4 -3.68 -15.57 -2.76
CA VAL A 4 -4.20 -14.37 -3.43
C VAL A 4 -3.82 -13.12 -2.63
N TRP A 5 -4.06 -13.12 -1.32
CA TRP A 5 -3.61 -12.05 -0.43
C TRP A 5 -2.10 -11.78 -0.60
N LEU A 6 -1.26 -12.82 -0.57
CA LEU A 6 0.18 -12.67 -0.71
C LEU A 6 0.57 -12.02 -2.05
N ILE A 7 -0.02 -12.46 -3.16
CA ILE A 7 0.24 -11.89 -4.49
C ILE A 7 -0.06 -10.38 -4.50
N PHE A 8 -1.22 -9.98 -3.99
CA PHE A 8 -1.60 -8.57 -3.95
C PHE A 8 -0.78 -7.77 -2.94
N SER A 9 -0.46 -8.34 -1.77
CA SER A 9 0.34 -7.67 -0.74
C SER A 9 1.80 -7.48 -1.09
N LEU A 10 2.33 -8.25 -2.05
CA LEU A 10 3.69 -8.10 -2.57
C LEU A 10 3.84 -6.95 -3.58
N ILE A 11 2.73 -6.34 -4.00
CA ILE A 11 2.78 -5.15 -4.86
C ILE A 11 3.41 -3.99 -4.06
N PRO A 12 4.49 -3.37 -4.55
CA PRO A 12 5.15 -2.24 -3.90
C PRO A 12 4.31 -0.95 -4.09
N ALA A 13 3.15 -0.91 -3.46
CA ALA A 13 2.12 0.08 -3.78
C ALA A 13 2.51 1.52 -3.42
N SER A 14 3.30 1.74 -2.36
CA SER A 14 3.78 3.08 -2.00
C SER A 14 4.82 3.60 -2.99
N PHE A 15 5.64 2.73 -3.57
CA PHE A 15 6.48 3.09 -4.71
C PHE A 15 5.61 3.46 -5.92
N LEU A 16 4.63 2.63 -6.29
CA LEU A 16 3.77 2.91 -7.45
C LEU A 16 2.99 4.22 -7.27
N PHE A 17 2.56 4.52 -6.03
CA PHE A 17 1.92 5.78 -5.68
C PHE A 17 2.80 6.97 -6.06
N HIS A 18 4.02 7.03 -5.52
CA HIS A 18 4.90 8.16 -5.77
C HIS A 18 5.51 8.15 -7.17
N TYR A 19 5.72 6.98 -7.77
CA TYR A 19 6.21 6.89 -9.14
C TYR A 19 5.20 7.49 -10.13
N TYR A 20 3.91 7.18 -9.96
CA TYR A 20 2.86 7.78 -10.76
C TYR A 20 2.70 9.27 -10.45
N GLU A 21 2.59 9.64 -9.17
CA GLU A 21 2.45 11.03 -8.73
C GLU A 21 3.59 11.92 -9.27
N TYR A 22 4.84 11.49 -9.09
CA TYR A 22 6.01 12.22 -9.54
C TYR A 22 6.11 12.28 -11.07
N GLY A 23 5.80 11.18 -11.76
CA GLY A 23 5.76 11.15 -13.22
C GLY A 23 4.74 12.14 -13.80
N GLN A 24 3.60 12.31 -13.14
CA GLN A 24 2.59 13.30 -13.51
C GLN A 24 3.04 14.72 -13.17
N HIS A 25 3.69 14.91 -12.02
CA HIS A 25 4.29 16.18 -11.65
C HIS A 25 5.29 16.69 -12.72
N ILE A 26 6.17 15.82 -13.21
CA ILE A 26 7.12 16.18 -14.29
C ILE A 26 6.40 16.63 -15.56
N LYS A 27 5.26 15.99 -15.89
CA LYS A 27 4.42 16.34 -17.04
C LYS A 27 3.55 17.58 -16.80
N ARG A 28 3.53 18.10 -15.56
CA ARG A 28 2.62 19.16 -15.11
C ARG A 28 1.15 18.77 -15.27
N GLU A 29 0.87 17.50 -15.06
CA GLU A 29 -0.46 16.89 -15.11
C GLU A 29 -0.91 16.48 -13.71
N GLU A 30 -2.23 16.36 -13.51
CA GLU A 30 -2.77 15.82 -12.26
C GLU A 30 -2.68 14.28 -12.26
N ALA A 31 -2.37 13.71 -11.09
CA ALA A 31 -2.36 12.27 -10.87
C ALA A 31 -3.78 11.70 -10.74
N SER A 32 -4.53 11.76 -11.84
CA SER A 32 -5.89 11.22 -11.94
C SER A 32 -5.92 9.76 -11.53
N PHE A 33 -6.95 9.37 -10.77
CA PHE A 33 -7.14 8.02 -10.19
C PHE A 33 -6.16 7.58 -9.09
N LEU A 34 -5.14 8.38 -8.73
CA LEU A 34 -4.19 8.00 -7.66
C LEU A 34 -4.92 7.68 -6.35
N PHE A 35 -5.85 8.55 -5.95
CA PHE A 35 -6.67 8.34 -4.75
C PHE A 35 -7.57 7.10 -4.87
N ALA A 36 -8.35 7.00 -5.95
CA ALA A 36 -9.28 5.88 -6.16
C ALA A 36 -8.56 4.53 -6.22
N GLY A 37 -7.42 4.45 -6.92
CA GLY A 37 -6.58 3.26 -7.01
C GLY A 37 -5.98 2.89 -5.65
N SER A 38 -5.55 3.87 -4.87
CA SER A 38 -5.02 3.65 -3.51
C SER A 38 -6.09 3.09 -2.56
N VAL A 39 -7.28 3.67 -2.58
CA VAL A 39 -8.42 3.18 -1.78
C VAL A 39 -8.79 1.76 -2.19
N LEU A 40 -8.90 1.50 -3.51
CA LEU A 40 -9.20 0.17 -4.03
C LEU A 40 -8.16 -0.87 -3.58
N PHE A 41 -6.87 -0.54 -3.69
CA PHE A 41 -5.79 -1.42 -3.24
C PHE A 41 -5.90 -1.74 -1.75
N VAL A 42 -6.08 -0.71 -0.91
CA VAL A 42 -6.23 -0.86 0.54
C VAL A 42 -7.43 -1.74 0.89
N VAL A 43 -8.58 -1.54 0.23
CA VAL A 43 -9.79 -2.32 0.47
C VAL A 43 -9.59 -3.78 0.07
N VAL A 44 -9.08 -4.04 -1.13
CA VAL A 44 -8.86 -5.42 -1.61
C VAL A 44 -7.88 -6.17 -0.72
N VAL A 45 -6.71 -5.57 -0.45
CA VAL A 45 -5.67 -6.24 0.35
C VAL A 45 -6.11 -6.40 1.80
N GLY A 46 -6.70 -5.37 2.39
CA GLY A 46 -7.22 -5.41 3.76
C GLY A 46 -8.33 -6.45 3.93
N PHE A 47 -9.22 -6.57 2.94
CA PHE A 47 -10.29 -7.57 2.96
C PHE A 47 -9.73 -8.99 2.91
N LEU A 48 -8.79 -9.25 2.01
CA LEU A 48 -8.12 -10.55 1.90
C LEU A 48 -7.30 -10.89 3.16
N ALA A 49 -6.79 -9.88 3.88
CA ALA A 49 -6.01 -10.05 5.11
C ALA A 49 -6.85 -10.59 6.29
N GLY A 50 -8.19 -10.55 6.22
CA GLY A 50 -9.07 -11.10 7.26
C GLY A 50 -8.85 -12.59 7.53
N ARG A 51 -8.41 -13.36 6.52
CA ARG A 51 -8.09 -14.80 6.66
C ARG A 51 -6.62 -15.09 6.99
N VAL A 52 -5.83 -14.06 7.29
CA VAL A 52 -4.38 -14.15 7.49
C VAL A 52 -4.02 -13.75 8.92
N LYS A 53 -3.03 -14.45 9.49
CA LYS A 53 -2.50 -14.11 10.83
C LYS A 53 -1.84 -12.73 10.78
N LEU A 54 -2.16 -11.89 11.75
CA LEU A 54 -1.72 -10.49 11.81
C LEU A 54 -0.19 -10.33 11.67
N ARG A 55 0.60 -11.23 12.26
CA ARG A 55 2.07 -11.23 12.13
C ARG A 55 2.57 -11.28 10.68
N TYR A 56 1.87 -12.00 9.80
CA TYR A 56 2.25 -12.08 8.39
C TYR A 56 1.88 -10.80 7.64
N VAL A 57 0.78 -10.13 8.04
CA VAL A 57 0.39 -8.83 7.48
C VAL A 57 1.46 -7.78 7.73
N PHE A 58 1.95 -7.68 8.97
CA PHE A 58 3.07 -6.79 9.30
C PHE A 58 4.34 -7.18 8.56
N PHE A 59 4.71 -8.46 8.56
CA PHE A 59 5.93 -8.92 7.91
C PHE A 59 5.97 -8.59 6.41
N VAL A 60 4.89 -8.89 5.67
CA VAL A 60 4.82 -8.62 4.23
C VAL A 60 4.81 -7.12 3.96
N ASN A 61 4.08 -6.30 4.75
CA ASN A 61 4.09 -4.85 4.57
C ASN A 61 5.46 -4.21 4.86
N ILE A 62 6.23 -4.74 5.83
CA ILE A 62 7.60 -4.29 6.07
C ILE A 62 8.49 -4.62 4.86
N LEU A 63 8.40 -5.85 4.34
CA LEU A 63 9.18 -6.24 3.16
C LEU A 63 8.84 -5.40 1.94
N THR A 64 7.56 -5.12 1.68
CA THR A 64 7.16 -4.29 0.55
C THR A 64 7.44 -2.82 0.75
N ALA A 65 7.42 -2.29 1.97
CA ALA A 65 7.89 -0.93 2.26
C ALA A 65 9.39 -0.79 1.94
N LEU A 66 10.21 -1.74 2.39
CA LEU A 66 11.64 -1.76 2.07
C LEU A 66 11.89 -1.87 0.56
N LEU A 67 11.18 -2.78 -0.12
CA LEU A 67 11.25 -2.91 -1.57
C LEU A 67 10.82 -1.60 -2.26
N SER A 68 9.80 -0.93 -1.76
CA SER A 68 9.30 0.33 -2.32
C SER A 68 10.32 1.45 -2.20
N VAL A 69 11.03 1.54 -1.08
CA VAL A 69 12.13 2.50 -0.90
C VAL A 69 13.27 2.20 -1.87
N VAL A 70 13.65 0.93 -2.02
CA VAL A 70 14.67 0.51 -2.99
C VAL A 70 14.25 0.87 -4.41
N LEU A 71 13.03 0.57 -4.81
CA LEU A 71 12.54 0.93 -6.16
C LEU A 71 12.50 2.45 -6.35
N ALA A 72 12.03 3.21 -5.35
CA ALA A 72 12.03 4.66 -5.40
C ALA A 72 13.44 5.22 -5.60
N SER A 73 14.46 4.61 -5.00
CA SER A 73 15.85 5.06 -5.14
C SER A 73 16.44 4.92 -6.53
N TYR A 74 15.97 3.94 -7.32
CA TYR A 74 16.40 3.74 -8.70
C TYR A 74 15.54 4.50 -9.73
N PHE A 75 14.25 4.70 -9.46
CA PHE A 75 13.29 5.14 -10.50
C PHE A 75 12.72 6.55 -10.30
N ILE A 76 12.88 7.16 -9.12
CA ILE A 76 12.35 8.49 -8.81
C ILE A 76 13.52 9.41 -8.47
N ALA A 77 13.64 10.52 -9.19
CA ALA A 77 14.69 11.49 -8.94
C ALA A 77 14.48 12.19 -7.59
N ASP A 78 15.59 12.43 -6.89
CA ASP A 78 15.60 13.27 -5.69
C ASP A 78 16.00 14.69 -6.11
N ASP A 79 15.05 15.42 -6.70
CA ASP A 79 15.25 16.78 -7.20
C ASP A 79 15.34 17.85 -6.08
N GLY A 80 15.28 17.42 -4.81
CA GLY A 80 15.36 18.29 -3.65
C GLY A 80 14.19 19.27 -3.51
N GLY A 81 13.12 19.12 -4.31
CA GLY A 81 11.95 19.99 -4.31
C GLY A 81 10.68 19.24 -3.91
N TRP A 82 10.29 18.25 -4.71
CA TRP A 82 8.95 17.64 -4.63
C TRP A 82 8.67 16.97 -3.29
N PHE A 83 9.65 16.25 -2.74
CA PHE A 83 9.47 15.44 -1.53
C PHE A 83 9.86 16.16 -0.23
N LYS A 84 10.06 17.49 -0.24
CA LYS A 84 10.38 18.22 0.99
C LYS A 84 9.18 18.28 1.95
N PRO A 85 9.43 18.29 3.28
CA PRO A 85 10.74 18.33 3.94
C PRO A 85 11.35 16.94 4.23
N VAL A 86 10.60 15.86 4.02
CA VAL A 86 10.95 14.51 4.49
C VAL A 86 11.86 13.72 3.54
N GLY A 87 11.99 14.17 2.30
CA GLY A 87 12.70 13.47 1.23
C GLY A 87 11.89 12.32 0.64
N ARG A 88 12.32 11.83 -0.53
CA ARG A 88 11.62 10.77 -1.29
C ARG A 88 11.39 9.52 -0.44
N ASP A 89 12.44 9.04 0.22
CA ASP A 89 12.39 7.80 0.98
C ASP A 89 11.46 7.93 2.19
N GLY A 90 11.49 9.09 2.85
CA GLY A 90 10.56 9.43 3.94
C GLY A 90 9.10 9.46 3.49
N ALA A 91 8.82 10.06 2.34
CA ALA A 91 7.49 10.09 1.75
C ALA A 91 6.97 8.68 1.42
N VAL A 92 7.80 7.84 0.79
CA VAL A 92 7.46 6.44 0.47
C VAL A 92 7.17 5.64 1.74
N LEU A 93 7.97 5.79 2.79
CA LEU A 93 7.72 5.14 4.08
C LEU A 93 6.42 5.63 4.73
N PHE A 94 6.15 6.94 4.67
CA PHE A 94 4.92 7.51 5.19
C PHE A 94 3.68 6.94 4.49
N VAL A 95 3.67 6.89 3.16
CA VAL A 95 2.55 6.29 2.41
C VAL A 95 2.43 4.78 2.69
N SER A 96 3.55 4.07 2.83
CA SER A 96 3.53 2.65 3.23
C SER A 96 2.83 2.45 4.58
N PHE A 97 3.09 3.35 5.53
CA PHE A 97 2.44 3.34 6.84
C PHE A 97 0.94 3.63 6.76
N ILE A 98 0.53 4.62 5.96
CA ILE A 98 -0.88 4.92 5.71
C ILE A 98 -1.61 3.73 5.08
N PHE A 99 -1.00 3.07 4.09
CA PHE A 99 -1.56 1.87 3.48
C PHE A 99 -1.71 0.73 4.47
N LEU A 100 -0.71 0.49 5.33
CA LEU A 100 -0.81 -0.51 6.39
C LEU A 100 -1.98 -0.20 7.34
N ILE A 101 -2.11 1.04 7.82
CA ILE A 101 -3.24 1.45 8.68
C ILE A 101 -4.56 1.15 7.98
N GLY A 102 -4.73 1.60 6.74
CA GLY A 102 -5.95 1.38 5.97
C GLY A 102 -6.27 -0.11 5.82
N GLN A 103 -5.27 -0.93 5.49
CA GLN A 103 -5.45 -2.38 5.36
C GLN A 103 -5.87 -3.02 6.68
N LEU A 104 -5.32 -2.57 7.81
CA LEU A 104 -5.69 -3.06 9.14
C LEU A 104 -7.12 -2.69 9.52
N LEU A 105 -7.56 -1.46 9.20
CA LEU A 105 -8.94 -1.03 9.43
C LEU A 105 -9.93 -1.89 8.63
N VAL A 106 -9.68 -2.10 7.34
CA VAL A 106 -10.52 -2.95 6.49
C VAL A 106 -10.49 -4.41 6.96
N ARG A 107 -9.32 -4.89 7.41
CA ARG A 107 -9.17 -6.24 7.97
C ARG A 107 -10.09 -6.47 9.16
N ILE A 108 -10.21 -5.50 10.09
CA ILE A 108 -11.09 -5.62 11.26
C ILE A 108 -12.54 -5.85 10.83
N ILE A 109 -13.03 -5.08 9.85
CA ILE A 109 -14.38 -5.24 9.30
C ILE A 109 -14.55 -6.63 8.68
N SER A 110 -13.51 -7.10 7.98
CA SER A 110 -13.54 -8.35 7.22
C SER A 110 -13.50 -9.58 8.12
N LEU A 111 -12.91 -9.49 9.32
CA LEU A 111 -12.94 -10.57 10.31
C LEU A 111 -14.37 -10.96 10.67
N ASN A 112 -15.22 -9.97 10.97
CA ASN A 112 -16.63 -10.19 11.30
C ASN A 112 -17.39 -10.88 10.15
N PHE A 113 -17.07 -10.52 8.91
CA PHE A 113 -17.67 -11.14 7.72
C PHE A 113 -17.30 -12.62 7.61
N TYR A 114 -16.02 -12.96 7.80
CA TYR A 114 -15.57 -14.34 7.73
C TYR A 114 -16.04 -15.19 8.91
N GLU A 115 -16.10 -14.64 10.11
CA GLU A 115 -16.65 -15.34 11.28
C GLU A 115 -18.12 -15.72 11.05
N LYS A 116 -18.94 -14.79 10.55
CA LYS A 116 -20.34 -15.05 10.21
C LYS A 116 -20.51 -16.14 9.13
N THR A 117 -19.57 -16.22 8.20
CA THR A 117 -19.62 -17.22 7.12
C THR A 117 -19.22 -18.61 7.63
N ASP A 118 -18.25 -18.67 8.55
CA ASP A 118 -17.77 -19.94 9.10
C ASP A 118 -18.74 -20.54 10.15
N THR A 119 -19.58 -19.72 10.80
CA THR A 119 -20.56 -20.19 11.81
C THR A 119 -21.92 -20.61 11.25
N GLY A 120 -22.07 -20.63 9.91
CA GLY A 120 -23.29 -21.11 9.25
C GLY A 120 -24.48 -20.17 9.44
N GLY A 121 -24.34 -18.94 8.92
CA GLY A 121 -25.51 -18.08 8.68
C GLY A 121 -26.56 -18.73 7.77
#